data_AF-A0AAP1FEN7-F1
#
_entry.id   AF-A0AAP1FEN7-F1
#
_cell.length_a   1.000
_cell.length_b   1.000
_cell.length_c   1.000
_cell.angle_alpha   90.00
_cell.angle_beta   90.00
_cell.angle_gamma   90.00
#
_symmetry.space_group_name_H-M   'P 1'
#
loop_
_entity.id
_entity.type
_entity.pdbx_description
1 polymer ?
#
loop_
_entity_poly.entity_id
_entity_poly.type
_entity_poly.pdbx_seq_one_letter_code
_entity_poly.pdbx_strand_id
1 'polypeptide(L)'
;MTKQVINVGSAANDGSGTPARTAFQYINANFTEVYDFLTGTTNATTLPAALPIAKGGTGATTAAGARANLGAAASGVNSDISELKGLTTPLSISQGGLGANNAQTARMNLGLGTAAILTSTTSQYDPTPGRALRVGDWGMGAEGSRVSDMVAPLNNGFFRTDDTLTNDTGNSIGPYGFFLHCTRRSMGVYTDGSHSFQLGKAASYSVLKYRFNNSGTWSNWFNLLTAQNTTTDGNGFIKAASPIVKLFNDHIELNDEAERQPITFDKLGTGDYLVKGSLGFAQEGWYIEVPKDANGNTIVAVVYDTLENGDISIKTYKRKFDFELAAVVADHENPMDIPEGRWIDIRLHEELVVEETLPDDTE
;
A
#
# COMPACT_ATOMS: atom_id res chain seq x y z
N MET A 1 -52.63 65.55 -9.98
CA MET A 1 -53.35 66.62 -10.70
C MET A 1 -52.68 67.95 -10.37
N THR A 2 -53.06 69.03 -11.05
CA THR A 2 -52.51 70.36 -10.72
C THR A 2 -53.26 70.95 -9.54
N LYS A 3 -52.54 71.42 -8.52
CA LYS A 3 -53.10 72.11 -7.36
C LYS A 3 -54.07 73.19 -7.81
N GLN A 4 -55.31 73.13 -7.35
CA GLN A 4 -56.29 74.20 -7.57
C GLN A 4 -56.00 75.35 -6.60
N VAL A 5 -55.97 76.59 -7.11
CA VAL A 5 -55.65 77.80 -6.32
C VAL A 5 -56.89 78.66 -6.19
N ILE A 6 -57.20 79.10 -4.97
CA ILE A 6 -58.30 80.02 -4.69
C ILE A 6 -57.76 81.45 -4.87
N ASN A 7 -58.33 82.21 -5.81
CA ASN A 7 -58.07 83.64 -5.94
C ASN A 7 -58.97 84.41 -4.97
N VAL A 8 -58.39 85.24 -4.12
CA VAL A 8 -59.15 86.02 -3.11
C VAL A 8 -59.64 87.37 -3.62
N GLY A 9 -59.32 87.74 -4.87
CA GLY A 9 -59.63 89.04 -5.44
C GLY A 9 -58.61 90.11 -5.05
N SER A 10 -58.73 91.30 -5.65
CA SER A 10 -57.82 92.44 -5.40
C SER A 10 -58.31 93.35 -4.27
N ALA A 11 -59.62 93.37 -4.01
CA ALA A 11 -60.27 94.11 -2.93
C ALA A 11 -61.54 93.38 -2.44
N ALA A 12 -62.03 93.75 -1.24
CA ALA A 12 -63.25 93.17 -0.68
C ALA A 12 -64.46 93.43 -1.59
N ASN A 13 -65.23 92.37 -1.88
CA ASN A 13 -66.45 92.41 -2.71
C ASN A 13 -66.25 92.89 -4.16
N ASP A 14 -65.04 92.81 -4.71
CA ASP A 14 -64.73 93.29 -6.07
C ASP A 14 -65.19 92.34 -7.19
N GLY A 15 -65.72 91.16 -6.85
CA GLY A 15 -66.22 90.16 -7.80
C GLY A 15 -65.15 89.46 -8.64
N SER A 16 -63.87 89.77 -8.45
CA SER A 16 -62.74 89.20 -9.22
C SER A 16 -62.14 87.92 -8.63
N GLY A 17 -62.53 87.60 -7.39
CA GLY A 17 -62.12 86.37 -6.69
C GLY A 17 -62.87 85.12 -7.17
N THR A 18 -62.34 83.96 -6.81
CA THR A 18 -63.01 82.67 -7.01
C THR A 18 -64.32 82.65 -6.20
N PRO A 19 -65.48 82.33 -6.80
CA PRO A 19 -66.73 82.23 -6.05
C PRO A 19 -66.61 81.27 -4.87
N ALA A 20 -67.20 81.61 -3.72
CA ALA A 20 -67.06 80.84 -2.49
C ALA A 20 -67.39 79.34 -2.67
N ARG A 21 -68.44 79.01 -3.42
CA ARG A 21 -68.81 77.62 -3.74
C ARG A 21 -67.69 76.89 -4.50
N THR A 22 -67.13 77.52 -5.52
CA THR A 22 -66.03 76.98 -6.32
C THR A 22 -64.75 76.85 -5.48
N ALA A 23 -64.50 77.80 -4.58
CA ALA A 23 -63.39 77.75 -3.65
C ALA A 23 -63.50 76.53 -2.71
N PHE A 24 -64.67 76.24 -2.15
CA PHE A 24 -64.89 75.03 -1.34
C PHE A 24 -64.76 73.73 -2.14
N GLN A 25 -65.16 73.72 -3.42
CA GLN A 25 -64.92 72.58 -4.31
C GLN A 25 -63.43 72.35 -4.56
N TYR A 26 -62.65 73.42 -4.77
CA TYR A 26 -61.19 73.32 -4.91
C TYR A 26 -60.52 72.80 -3.64
N ILE A 27 -60.98 73.25 -2.48
CA ILE A 27 -60.50 72.75 -1.18
C ILE A 27 -60.74 71.25 -1.07
N ASN A 28 -61.97 70.79 -1.28
CA ASN A 28 -62.30 69.37 -1.18
C ASN A 28 -61.53 68.54 -2.20
N ALA A 29 -61.42 69.00 -3.45
CA ALA A 29 -60.67 68.30 -4.49
C ALA A 29 -59.17 68.17 -4.14
N ASN A 30 -58.55 69.24 -3.64
CA ASN A 30 -57.15 69.21 -3.21
C ASN A 30 -56.95 68.28 -2.00
N PHE A 31 -57.88 68.27 -1.03
CA PHE A 31 -57.78 67.37 0.13
C PHE A 31 -58.00 65.91 -0.23
N THR A 32 -58.98 65.61 -1.09
CA THR A 32 -59.18 64.27 -1.66
C THR A 32 -57.91 63.81 -2.38
N GLU A 33 -57.29 64.67 -3.18
CA GLU A 33 -56.02 64.34 -3.84
C GLU A 33 -54.91 63.98 -2.84
N VAL A 34 -54.76 64.75 -1.76
CA VAL A 34 -53.73 64.48 -0.74
C VAL A 34 -54.04 63.20 0.04
N TYR A 35 -55.29 62.95 0.42
CA TYR A 35 -55.70 61.73 1.12
C TYR A 35 -55.48 60.50 0.25
N ASP A 36 -55.90 60.56 -1.00
CA ASP A 36 -55.73 59.46 -1.96
C ASP A 36 -54.25 59.21 -2.24
N PHE A 37 -53.44 60.27 -2.33
CA PHE A 37 -52.00 60.15 -2.53
C PHE A 37 -51.29 59.48 -1.35
N LEU A 38 -51.56 59.94 -0.12
CA LEU A 38 -50.89 59.46 1.10
C LEU A 38 -51.35 58.05 1.50
N THR A 39 -52.60 57.69 1.19
CA THR A 39 -53.17 56.35 1.49
C THR A 39 -52.94 55.34 0.38
N GLY A 40 -52.78 55.80 -0.87
CA GLY A 40 -52.74 54.95 -2.06
C GLY A 40 -54.10 54.39 -2.49
N THR A 41 -55.21 54.86 -1.92
CA THR A 41 -56.58 54.41 -2.22
C THR A 41 -57.44 55.58 -2.72
N THR A 42 -58.25 55.38 -3.76
CA THR A 42 -59.15 56.43 -4.27
C THR A 42 -60.29 56.73 -3.29
N ASN A 43 -60.60 58.01 -3.08
CA ASN A 43 -61.60 58.54 -2.13
C ASN A 43 -61.38 58.08 -0.68
N ALA A 44 -60.13 58.10 -0.21
CA ALA A 44 -59.83 57.69 1.15
C ALA A 44 -60.43 58.67 2.17
N THR A 45 -61.05 58.11 3.22
CA THR A 45 -61.72 58.87 4.29
C THR A 45 -60.90 58.94 5.58
N THR A 46 -59.80 58.19 5.66
CA THR A 46 -58.88 58.16 6.80
C THR A 46 -57.44 58.10 6.32
N LEU A 47 -56.52 58.74 7.05
CA LEU A 47 -55.09 58.63 6.79
C LEU A 47 -54.55 57.32 7.38
N PRO A 48 -53.52 56.71 6.77
CA PRO A 48 -52.94 55.49 7.29
C PRO A 48 -52.11 55.78 8.55
N ALA A 49 -51.96 54.79 9.43
CA ALA A 49 -51.14 54.92 10.64
C ALA A 49 -49.64 55.19 10.34
N ALA A 50 -49.18 54.82 9.14
CA ALA A 50 -47.87 55.14 8.59
C ALA A 50 -47.98 55.31 7.07
N LEU A 51 -47.10 56.12 6.47
CA LEU A 51 -47.04 56.25 5.02
C LEU A 51 -46.55 54.93 4.38
N PRO A 52 -47.15 54.46 3.27
CA PRO A 52 -46.67 53.28 2.57
C PRO A 52 -45.24 53.46 2.00
N ILE A 53 -44.46 52.38 1.94
CA ILE A 53 -43.09 52.37 1.38
C ILE A 53 -43.11 52.89 -0.07
N ALA A 54 -44.09 52.48 -0.88
CA ALA A 54 -44.26 52.91 -2.27
C ALA A 54 -44.50 54.42 -2.44
N LYS A 55 -44.75 55.15 -1.34
CA LYS A 55 -44.96 56.61 -1.29
C LYS A 55 -43.91 57.33 -0.44
N GLY A 56 -42.74 56.71 -0.24
CA GLY A 56 -41.63 57.30 0.51
C GLY A 56 -41.74 57.18 2.04
N GLY A 57 -42.62 56.31 2.54
CA GLY A 57 -42.89 56.12 3.97
C GLY A 57 -41.76 55.54 4.82
N THR A 58 -40.53 55.48 4.30
CA THR A 58 -39.36 55.13 5.10
C THR A 58 -38.92 56.28 5.99
N GLY A 59 -39.39 57.52 5.77
CA GLY A 59 -38.98 58.68 6.57
C GLY A 59 -37.54 59.16 6.31
N ALA A 60 -36.90 58.69 5.23
CA ALA A 60 -35.52 59.03 4.88
C ALA A 60 -35.41 59.83 3.58
N THR A 61 -34.50 60.80 3.53
CA THR A 61 -34.20 61.62 2.34
C THR A 61 -33.02 61.10 1.51
N THR A 62 -32.38 60.01 1.94
CA THR A 62 -31.27 59.35 1.23
C THR A 62 -31.52 57.86 1.08
N ALA A 63 -30.96 57.25 0.04
CA ALA A 63 -31.06 55.81 -0.18
C ALA A 63 -30.46 54.98 0.98
N ALA A 64 -29.43 55.50 1.65
CA ALA A 64 -28.83 54.86 2.83
C ALA A 64 -29.78 54.88 4.04
N GLY A 65 -30.40 56.04 4.32
CA GLY A 65 -31.39 56.15 5.40
C GLY A 65 -32.63 55.29 5.16
N ALA A 66 -33.09 55.18 3.90
CA ALA A 66 -34.23 54.33 3.56
C ALA A 66 -33.94 52.84 3.83
N ARG A 67 -32.73 52.37 3.53
CA ARG A 67 -32.31 50.98 3.84
C ARG A 67 -32.24 50.73 5.34
N ALA A 68 -31.65 51.65 6.10
CA ALA A 68 -31.57 51.55 7.56
C ALA A 68 -32.97 51.46 8.19
N ASN A 69 -33.90 52.33 7.77
CA ASN A 69 -35.27 52.35 8.31
C ASN A 69 -36.10 51.13 7.92
N LEU A 70 -35.74 50.45 6.83
CA LEU A 70 -36.32 49.18 6.42
C LEU A 70 -35.65 47.95 7.06
N GLY A 71 -34.58 48.14 7.86
CA GLY A 71 -33.76 47.03 8.35
C GLY A 71 -33.02 46.29 7.23
N ALA A 72 -32.90 46.89 6.05
CA ALA A 72 -32.26 46.28 4.90
C ALA A 72 -30.74 46.24 5.12
N ALA A 73 -30.26 45.09 5.60
CA ALA A 73 -28.87 44.64 5.63
C ALA A 73 -27.83 45.76 5.85
N ALA A 74 -27.94 46.50 6.95
CA ALA A 74 -26.92 47.46 7.35
C ALA A 74 -26.57 47.29 8.83
N SER A 75 -25.39 46.70 9.07
CA SER A 75 -24.67 46.58 10.35
C SER A 75 -25.38 45.76 11.43
N GLY A 76 -25.44 44.45 11.23
CA GLY A 76 -25.94 43.49 12.22
C GLY A 76 -25.68 42.06 11.79
N VAL A 77 -26.07 41.10 12.64
CA VAL A 77 -26.13 39.69 12.24
C VAL A 77 -27.19 39.58 11.16
N ASN A 78 -26.77 39.37 9.92
CA ASN A 78 -27.64 39.26 8.74
C ASN A 78 -28.35 37.88 8.68
N SER A 79 -28.95 37.46 9.80
CA SER A 79 -29.59 36.13 9.95
C SER A 79 -30.86 35.98 9.11
N ASP A 80 -31.40 37.09 8.59
CA ASP A 80 -32.56 37.17 7.72
C ASP A 80 -32.21 37.02 6.22
N ILE A 81 -30.92 37.11 5.85
CA ILE A 81 -30.49 36.86 4.46
C ILE A 81 -30.55 35.36 4.18
N SER A 82 -31.55 34.95 3.39
CA SER A 82 -31.72 33.57 2.96
C SER A 82 -30.87 33.19 1.75
N GLU A 83 -30.48 34.16 0.91
CA GLU A 83 -29.61 33.94 -0.25
C GLU A 83 -28.79 35.19 -0.63
N LEU A 84 -27.57 35.00 -1.14
CA LEU A 84 -26.79 36.04 -1.83
C LEU A 84 -26.60 35.66 -3.29
N LYS A 85 -27.38 36.27 -4.20
CA LYS A 85 -27.22 36.10 -5.64
C LYS A 85 -26.13 37.02 -6.19
N GLY A 86 -25.32 36.51 -7.12
CA GLY A 86 -24.36 37.33 -7.90
C GLY A 86 -23.00 37.57 -7.24
N LEU A 87 -22.55 36.71 -6.31
CA LEU A 87 -21.20 36.81 -5.76
C LEU A 87 -20.16 36.44 -6.81
N THR A 88 -19.50 37.44 -7.40
CA THR A 88 -18.45 37.26 -8.43
C THR A 88 -17.04 37.34 -7.86
N THR A 89 -16.88 37.91 -6.65
CA THR A 89 -15.60 37.99 -5.94
C THR A 89 -15.55 36.90 -4.87
N PRO A 90 -14.59 35.96 -4.93
CA PRO A 90 -14.46 34.92 -3.92
C PRO A 90 -14.17 35.49 -2.52
N LEU A 91 -14.82 34.91 -1.51
CA LEU A 91 -14.57 35.24 -0.11
C LEU A 91 -13.22 34.66 0.34
N SER A 92 -12.37 35.44 0.99
CA SER A 92 -11.04 34.98 1.44
C SER A 92 -11.12 33.88 2.52
N ILE A 93 -10.01 33.16 2.73
CA ILE A 93 -9.88 32.15 3.82
C ILE A 93 -10.14 32.79 5.19
N SER A 94 -9.58 33.98 5.45
CA SER A 94 -9.79 34.71 6.71
C SER A 94 -11.25 35.11 6.98
N GLN A 95 -12.07 35.16 5.93
CA GLN A 95 -13.50 35.44 6.04
C GLN A 95 -14.35 34.16 6.03
N GLY A 96 -13.74 32.98 6.11
CA GLY A 96 -14.42 31.68 6.08
C GLY A 96 -14.77 31.16 4.68
N GLY A 97 -14.28 31.81 3.62
CA GLY A 97 -14.39 31.34 2.24
C GLY A 97 -13.20 30.48 1.80
N LEU A 98 -13.11 30.22 0.49
CA LEU A 98 -12.00 29.46 -0.12
C LEU A 98 -11.04 30.34 -0.93
N GLY A 99 -11.32 31.64 -1.07
CA GLY A 99 -10.52 32.59 -1.84
C GLY A 99 -10.44 32.28 -3.34
N ALA A 100 -11.36 31.47 -3.87
CA ALA A 100 -11.29 30.95 -5.23
C ALA A 100 -12.66 30.86 -5.89
N ASN A 101 -12.70 31.06 -7.22
CA ASN A 101 -13.87 30.85 -8.07
C ASN A 101 -13.83 29.52 -8.85
N ASN A 102 -12.81 28.70 -8.62
CA ASN A 102 -12.63 27.39 -9.25
C ASN A 102 -12.04 26.39 -8.25
N ALA A 103 -12.30 25.10 -8.48
CA ALA A 103 -11.90 24.03 -7.55
C ALA A 103 -10.39 23.87 -7.41
N GLN A 104 -9.62 24.12 -8.49
CA GLN A 104 -8.16 24.00 -8.45
C GLN A 104 -7.54 25.01 -7.48
N THR A 105 -7.92 26.28 -7.61
CA THR A 105 -7.42 27.36 -6.75
C THR A 105 -7.91 27.20 -5.31
N ALA A 106 -9.14 26.73 -5.12
CA ALA A 106 -9.67 26.43 -3.79
C ALA A 106 -8.81 25.38 -3.06
N ARG A 107 -8.43 24.29 -3.73
CA ARG A 107 -7.55 23.26 -3.14
C ARG A 107 -6.14 23.80 -2.84
N MET A 108 -5.58 24.65 -3.71
CA MET A 108 -4.29 25.30 -3.46
C MET A 108 -4.35 26.22 -2.23
N ASN A 109 -5.43 27.00 -2.08
CA ASN A 109 -5.61 27.90 -0.93
C ASN A 109 -5.77 27.14 0.41
N LEU A 110 -6.31 25.92 0.37
CA LEU A 110 -6.35 25.01 1.52
C LEU A 110 -5.02 24.30 1.79
N GLY A 111 -4.00 24.48 0.95
CA GLY A 111 -2.71 23.79 1.09
C GLY A 111 -2.76 22.30 0.77
N LEU A 112 -3.77 21.84 0.02
CA LEU A 112 -3.92 20.42 -0.32
C LEU A 112 -2.93 20.01 -1.41
N GLY A 113 -2.23 18.89 -1.19
CA GLY A 113 -1.31 18.31 -2.16
C GLY A 113 -2.00 17.55 -3.30
N THR A 114 -1.20 16.97 -4.21
CA THR A 114 -1.69 16.21 -5.38
C THR A 114 -2.48 14.95 -5.01
N ALA A 115 -2.28 14.38 -3.82
CA ALA A 115 -3.08 13.26 -3.34
C ALA A 115 -4.59 13.59 -3.25
N ALA A 116 -4.94 14.86 -2.97
CA ALA A 116 -6.34 15.29 -2.83
C ALA A 116 -7.13 15.31 -4.16
N ILE A 117 -6.44 15.17 -5.30
CA ILE A 117 -7.08 15.09 -6.63
C ILE A 117 -7.05 13.68 -7.21
N LEU A 118 -6.32 12.75 -6.59
CA LEU A 118 -6.25 11.38 -7.06
C LEU A 118 -7.61 10.70 -6.85
N THR A 119 -8.14 10.14 -7.92
CA THR A 119 -9.28 9.25 -7.77
C THR A 119 -8.76 7.92 -7.27
N SER A 120 -9.41 7.34 -6.25
CA SER A 120 -9.11 5.97 -5.86
C SER A 120 -9.40 5.02 -7.02
N THR A 121 -8.74 3.87 -7.02
CA THR A 121 -9.17 2.65 -7.73
C THR A 121 -10.66 2.41 -7.53
N THR A 122 -11.30 1.61 -8.37
CA THR A 122 -12.74 1.31 -8.27
C THR A 122 -13.04 -0.13 -7.87
N SER A 123 -12.07 -1.03 -8.05
CA SER A 123 -12.11 -2.43 -7.65
C SER A 123 -10.69 -2.90 -7.26
N GLN A 124 -10.60 -4.09 -6.65
CA GLN A 124 -9.32 -4.71 -6.27
C GLN A 124 -8.37 -4.99 -7.46
N TYR A 125 -8.85 -4.87 -8.70
CA TYR A 125 -8.10 -5.13 -9.93
C TYR A 125 -8.19 -3.96 -10.93
N ASP A 126 -8.36 -2.72 -10.47
CA ASP A 126 -8.49 -1.54 -11.34
C ASP A 126 -7.16 -1.18 -12.03
N PRO A 127 -6.98 -1.48 -13.33
CA PRO A 127 -5.72 -1.33 -14.04
C PRO A 127 -5.44 0.12 -14.46
N THR A 128 -6.32 1.07 -14.10
CA THR A 128 -6.24 2.47 -14.57
C THR A 128 -5.01 3.15 -13.97
N PRO A 129 -4.03 3.59 -14.79
CA PRO A 129 -2.85 4.27 -14.26
C PRO A 129 -3.21 5.59 -13.57
N GLY A 130 -2.44 5.96 -12.54
CA GLY A 130 -2.60 7.22 -11.82
C GLY A 130 -3.71 7.23 -10.76
N ARG A 131 -4.30 6.08 -10.43
CA ARG A 131 -5.25 5.94 -9.32
C ARG A 131 -4.53 5.84 -7.97
N ALA A 132 -5.16 6.34 -6.91
CA ALA A 132 -4.75 6.05 -5.55
C ALA A 132 -5.20 4.63 -5.15
N LEU A 133 -4.29 3.82 -4.62
CA LEU A 133 -4.59 2.46 -4.17
C LEU A 133 -5.39 2.48 -2.85
N ARG A 134 -6.47 1.70 -2.77
CA ARG A 134 -7.19 1.40 -1.53
C ARG A 134 -6.52 0.20 -0.85
N VAL A 135 -6.72 0.07 0.46
CA VAL A 135 -6.30 -1.13 1.20
C VAL A 135 -6.99 -2.37 0.60
N GLY A 136 -6.20 -3.40 0.31
CA GLY A 136 -6.62 -4.66 -0.31
C GLY A 136 -6.51 -4.70 -1.84
N ASP A 137 -6.33 -3.56 -2.51
CA ASP A 137 -6.15 -3.56 -3.96
C ASP A 137 -4.86 -4.29 -4.33
N TRP A 138 -4.94 -5.11 -5.39
CA TRP A 138 -3.83 -5.94 -5.85
C TRP A 138 -3.23 -6.85 -4.76
N GLY A 139 -3.99 -7.16 -3.71
CA GLY A 139 -3.53 -7.95 -2.57
C GLY A 139 -2.59 -7.21 -1.62
N MET A 140 -2.59 -5.87 -1.63
CA MET A 140 -1.73 -5.06 -0.76
C MET A 140 -2.45 -4.59 0.50
N GLY A 141 -1.92 -4.89 1.69
CA GLY A 141 -2.41 -4.37 2.97
C GLY A 141 -3.70 -5.01 3.50
N ALA A 142 -4.21 -6.04 2.82
CA ALA A 142 -5.25 -6.95 3.32
C ALA A 142 -4.90 -8.38 2.87
N GLU A 143 -5.83 -9.33 3.03
CA GLU A 143 -5.64 -10.67 2.50
C GLU A 143 -5.33 -10.64 0.99
N GLY A 144 -4.34 -11.44 0.57
CA GLY A 144 -3.98 -11.57 -0.84
C GLY A 144 -5.15 -12.05 -1.68
N SER A 145 -5.20 -11.62 -2.95
CA SER A 145 -6.26 -12.04 -3.87
C SER A 145 -6.21 -13.56 -4.09
N ARG A 146 -7.28 -14.26 -3.72
CA ARG A 146 -7.36 -15.72 -3.92
C ARG A 146 -7.40 -16.04 -5.41
N VAL A 147 -6.57 -16.99 -5.83
CA VAL A 147 -6.66 -17.60 -7.17
C VAL A 147 -7.02 -19.08 -7.06
N SER A 148 -7.84 -19.54 -8.00
CA SER A 148 -8.14 -20.97 -8.20
C SER A 148 -7.34 -21.59 -9.35
N ASP A 149 -6.58 -20.77 -10.07
CA ASP A 149 -5.81 -21.16 -11.24
C ASP A 149 -4.62 -20.20 -11.37
N MET A 150 -3.39 -20.70 -11.18
CA MET A 150 -2.18 -19.87 -11.25
C MET A 150 -1.63 -19.70 -12.67
N VAL A 151 -2.13 -20.46 -13.65
CA VAL A 151 -1.79 -20.33 -15.07
C VAL A 151 -2.89 -19.61 -15.86
N ALA A 152 -3.93 -19.13 -15.18
CA ALA A 152 -4.90 -18.21 -15.72
C ALA A 152 -4.25 -16.84 -16.00
N PRO A 153 -4.82 -16.05 -16.90
CA PRO A 153 -4.37 -14.69 -17.14
C PRO A 153 -4.68 -13.79 -15.94
N LEU A 154 -3.68 -13.64 -15.08
CA LEU A 154 -3.74 -12.80 -13.88
C LEU A 154 -3.24 -11.40 -14.21
N ASN A 155 -3.75 -10.42 -13.47
CA ASN A 155 -3.17 -9.07 -13.47
C ASN A 155 -1.95 -9.02 -12.54
N ASN A 156 -1.18 -7.93 -12.61
CA ASN A 156 -0.09 -7.70 -11.67
C ASN A 156 -0.61 -7.59 -10.24
N GLY A 157 0.02 -8.25 -9.28
CA GLY A 157 -0.40 -8.17 -7.89
C GLY A 157 0.12 -9.31 -7.01
N PHE A 158 -0.33 -9.28 -5.77
CA PHE A 158 -0.06 -10.28 -4.75
C PHE A 158 -1.27 -11.20 -4.61
N PHE A 159 -1.00 -12.49 -4.68
CA PHE A 159 -2.03 -13.53 -4.75
C PHE A 159 -1.77 -14.62 -3.72
N ARG A 160 -2.85 -15.31 -3.35
CA ARG A 160 -2.79 -16.50 -2.50
C ARG A 160 -3.52 -17.69 -3.13
N THR A 161 -3.13 -18.89 -2.73
CA THR A 161 -3.85 -20.13 -2.99
C THR A 161 -4.38 -20.68 -1.67
N ASP A 162 -5.55 -21.31 -1.71
CA ASP A 162 -6.20 -21.88 -0.51
C ASP A 162 -6.19 -23.41 -0.52
N ASP A 163 -5.68 -24.02 -1.59
CA ASP A 163 -5.65 -25.45 -1.78
C ASP A 163 -4.59 -25.81 -2.84
N THR A 164 -4.36 -27.09 -3.03
CA THR A 164 -3.60 -27.65 -4.15
C THR A 164 -4.34 -27.37 -5.45
N LEU A 165 -3.69 -26.68 -6.39
CA LEU A 165 -4.29 -26.34 -7.68
C LEU A 165 -3.94 -27.39 -8.74
N THR A 166 -4.89 -27.70 -9.62
CA THR A 166 -4.75 -28.76 -10.64
C THR A 166 -3.65 -28.51 -11.67
N ASN A 167 -3.28 -27.23 -11.86
CA ASN A 167 -2.25 -26.78 -12.78
C ASN A 167 -0.94 -26.38 -12.09
N ASP A 168 -0.84 -26.67 -10.79
CA ASP A 168 0.40 -26.58 -10.03
C ASP A 168 0.97 -27.99 -9.89
N THR A 169 1.28 -28.63 -11.02
CA THR A 169 1.83 -29.99 -11.10
C THR A 169 3.26 -29.95 -11.63
N GLY A 170 4.16 -30.74 -11.05
CA GLY A 170 5.59 -30.73 -11.38
C GLY A 170 6.36 -29.56 -10.73
N ASN A 171 7.07 -29.83 -9.64
CA ASN A 171 7.82 -28.87 -8.82
C ASN A 171 7.00 -27.67 -8.27
N SER A 172 5.68 -27.83 -8.14
CA SER A 172 4.69 -26.95 -7.48
C SER A 172 5.22 -26.05 -6.36
N ILE A 173 4.68 -24.83 -6.20
CA ILE A 173 4.96 -24.04 -4.99
C ILE A 173 4.38 -24.68 -3.75
N GLY A 174 3.29 -25.44 -3.88
CA GLY A 174 2.55 -26.13 -2.82
C GLY A 174 1.20 -25.48 -2.50
N PRO A 175 0.36 -26.16 -1.68
CA PRO A 175 -0.89 -25.60 -1.20
C PRO A 175 -0.65 -24.43 -0.24
N TYR A 176 -1.67 -23.60 -0.02
CA TYR A 176 -1.63 -22.48 0.93
C TYR A 176 -0.45 -21.53 0.67
N GLY A 177 -0.23 -21.19 -0.59
CA GLY A 177 0.91 -20.40 -1.03
C GLY A 177 0.59 -18.94 -1.28
N PHE A 178 1.61 -18.12 -1.11
CA PHE A 178 1.61 -16.71 -1.46
C PHE A 178 2.57 -16.47 -2.62
N PHE A 179 2.14 -15.68 -3.60
CA PHE A 179 2.99 -15.36 -4.74
C PHE A 179 2.72 -13.97 -5.31
N LEU A 180 3.78 -13.37 -5.82
CA LEU A 180 3.75 -12.20 -6.69
C LEU A 180 3.54 -12.68 -8.13
N HIS A 181 2.65 -12.02 -8.87
CA HIS A 181 2.53 -12.17 -10.32
C HIS A 181 2.78 -10.85 -11.02
N CYS A 182 3.62 -10.90 -12.06
CA CYS A 182 3.94 -9.77 -12.92
C CYS A 182 3.81 -10.21 -14.38
N THR A 183 2.94 -9.56 -15.14
CA THR A 183 2.76 -9.73 -16.58
C THR A 183 3.09 -8.42 -17.31
N ARG A 184 3.70 -8.55 -18.49
CA ARG A 184 3.90 -7.43 -19.42
C ARG A 184 2.56 -6.87 -19.93
N ARG A 185 1.51 -7.68 -19.97
CA ARG A 185 0.21 -7.31 -20.52
C ARG A 185 -0.88 -7.64 -19.49
N SER A 186 -1.40 -6.61 -18.84
CA SER A 186 -2.55 -6.75 -17.94
C SER A 186 -3.83 -6.90 -18.78
N MET A 187 -4.72 -7.80 -18.36
CA MET A 187 -6.02 -8.13 -18.95
C MET A 187 -6.01 -8.88 -20.30
N GLY A 188 -6.62 -10.06 -20.34
CA GLY A 188 -6.93 -10.84 -21.55
C GLY A 188 -6.38 -12.26 -21.52
N VAL A 189 -6.79 -13.13 -22.46
CA VAL A 189 -6.23 -14.48 -22.63
C VAL A 189 -4.72 -14.40 -22.87
N TYR A 190 -3.91 -15.32 -22.32
CA TYR A 190 -2.50 -15.42 -22.71
C TYR A 190 -2.41 -15.74 -24.21
N THR A 191 -2.11 -14.72 -25.02
CA THR A 191 -1.86 -14.85 -26.46
C THR A 191 -0.36 -14.83 -26.76
N ASP A 192 0.01 -14.98 -28.03
CA ASP A 192 1.34 -14.68 -28.53
C ASP A 192 1.82 -13.30 -28.02
N GLY A 193 3.02 -13.27 -27.43
CA GLY A 193 3.61 -12.07 -26.82
C GLY A 193 3.22 -11.81 -25.35
N SER A 194 2.51 -12.74 -24.70
CA SER A 194 2.31 -12.70 -23.24
C SER A 194 3.57 -13.18 -22.53
N HIS A 195 4.13 -12.34 -21.68
CA HIS A 195 5.30 -12.69 -20.86
C HIS A 195 4.97 -12.38 -19.41
N SER A 196 5.10 -13.38 -18.56
CA SER A 196 4.77 -13.26 -17.15
C SER A 196 5.86 -13.88 -16.28
N PHE A 197 5.90 -13.45 -15.04
CA PHE A 197 6.79 -13.91 -14.00
C PHE A 197 5.97 -14.15 -12.74
N GLN A 198 6.26 -15.26 -12.06
CA GLN A 198 5.72 -15.54 -10.73
C GLN A 198 6.87 -15.87 -9.78
N LEU A 199 6.76 -15.36 -8.56
CA LEU A 199 7.67 -15.63 -7.45
C LEU A 199 6.82 -15.91 -6.21
N GLY A 200 7.02 -17.04 -5.57
CA GLY A 200 6.19 -17.41 -4.43
C GLY A 200 6.71 -18.56 -3.61
N LYS A 201 6.03 -18.81 -2.50
CA LYS A 201 6.33 -19.85 -1.53
C LYS A 201 5.01 -20.37 -0.93
N ALA A 202 4.92 -21.68 -0.72
CA ALA A 202 3.85 -22.28 0.10
C ALA A 202 4.11 -22.17 1.60
N ALA A 203 3.05 -22.27 2.38
CA ALA A 203 3.16 -22.57 3.81
C ALA A 203 3.96 -23.87 4.03
N SER A 204 3.63 -24.94 3.30
CA SER A 204 4.14 -26.30 3.54
C SER A 204 5.55 -26.63 3.03
N TYR A 205 6.23 -25.71 2.31
CA TYR A 205 7.57 -25.97 1.76
C TYR A 205 8.55 -24.84 2.09
N SER A 206 9.78 -25.15 2.49
CA SER A 206 10.77 -24.15 2.94
C SER A 206 11.41 -23.30 1.84
N VAL A 207 11.18 -23.62 0.55
CA VAL A 207 11.95 -23.02 -0.55
C VAL A 207 11.12 -21.98 -1.32
N LEU A 208 11.69 -20.78 -1.47
CA LEU A 208 11.18 -19.76 -2.40
C LEU A 208 11.41 -20.22 -3.84
N LYS A 209 10.38 -20.12 -4.68
CA LYS A 209 10.44 -20.56 -6.09
C LYS A 209 10.01 -19.46 -7.04
N TYR A 210 10.51 -19.52 -8.27
CA TYR A 210 10.04 -18.69 -9.37
C TYR A 210 9.70 -19.52 -10.60
N ARG A 211 8.86 -18.97 -11.47
CA ARG A 211 8.62 -19.48 -12.82
C ARG A 211 8.28 -18.33 -13.76
N PHE A 212 8.26 -18.61 -15.04
CA PHE A 212 7.92 -17.63 -16.05
C PHE A 212 6.98 -18.22 -17.11
N ASN A 213 6.25 -17.33 -17.77
CA ASN A 213 5.47 -17.60 -18.95
C ASN A 213 6.16 -16.96 -20.15
N ASN A 214 6.34 -17.72 -21.22
CA ASN A 214 6.81 -17.21 -22.50
C ASN A 214 5.79 -17.53 -23.60
N SER A 215 5.09 -16.50 -24.07
CA SER A 215 4.06 -16.61 -25.12
C SER A 215 2.99 -17.66 -24.81
N GLY A 216 2.46 -17.65 -23.59
CA GLY A 216 1.41 -18.57 -23.14
C GLY A 216 1.91 -19.91 -22.61
N THR A 217 3.19 -20.25 -22.80
CA THR A 217 3.77 -21.47 -22.24
C THR A 217 4.43 -21.20 -20.89
N TRP A 218 4.00 -21.89 -19.84
CA TRP A 218 4.60 -21.80 -18.51
C TRP A 218 5.80 -22.75 -18.38
N SER A 219 6.86 -22.28 -17.74
CA SER A 219 7.94 -23.13 -17.29
C SER A 219 7.53 -23.97 -16.07
N ASN A 220 8.31 -25.00 -15.76
CA ASN A 220 8.31 -25.55 -14.40
C ASN A 220 8.70 -24.46 -13.39
N TRP A 221 8.39 -24.71 -12.13
CA TRP A 221 8.98 -23.94 -11.04
C TRP A 221 10.45 -24.27 -10.86
N PHE A 222 11.22 -23.25 -10.53
CA PHE A 222 12.63 -23.33 -10.21
C PHE A 222 12.85 -22.84 -8.78
N ASN A 223 13.63 -23.61 -8.01
CA ASN A 223 14.02 -23.21 -6.66
C ASN A 223 15.00 -22.03 -6.74
N LEU A 224 14.80 -21.01 -5.90
CA LEU A 224 15.85 -20.03 -5.65
C LEU A 224 16.89 -20.65 -4.71
N LEU A 225 18.13 -20.67 -5.17
CA LEU A 225 19.28 -21.01 -4.32
C LEU A 225 19.68 -19.75 -3.54
N THR A 226 19.76 -19.89 -2.22
CA THR A 226 20.08 -18.83 -1.26
C THR A 226 21.07 -19.39 -0.25
N ALA A 227 21.71 -18.51 0.53
CA ALA A 227 22.57 -18.96 1.63
C ALA A 227 21.83 -19.80 2.68
N GLN A 228 20.50 -19.70 2.76
CA GLN A 228 19.68 -20.48 3.68
C GLN A 228 19.56 -21.96 3.27
N ASN A 229 19.51 -22.26 1.97
CA ASN A 229 19.29 -23.62 1.47
C ASN A 229 20.47 -24.19 0.67
N THR A 230 21.58 -23.46 0.61
CA THR A 230 22.83 -23.93 0.00
C THR A 230 24.07 -23.55 0.82
N THR A 231 25.12 -24.36 0.70
CA THR A 231 26.46 -24.10 1.24
C THR A 231 27.50 -24.15 0.10
N THR A 232 28.67 -23.57 0.33
CA THR A 232 29.81 -23.71 -0.59
C THR A 232 30.85 -24.61 0.06
N ASP A 233 31.25 -25.68 -0.63
CA ASP A 233 32.26 -26.61 -0.13
C ASP A 233 33.68 -26.03 -0.18
N GLY A 234 34.64 -26.75 0.39
CA GLY A 234 36.06 -26.36 0.40
C GLY A 234 36.73 -26.23 -0.98
N ASN A 235 36.05 -26.65 -2.04
CA ASN A 235 36.50 -26.53 -3.43
C ASN A 235 35.74 -25.44 -4.22
N GLY A 236 34.79 -24.73 -3.59
CA GLY A 236 34.02 -23.66 -4.21
C GLY A 236 32.73 -24.10 -4.91
N PHE A 237 32.28 -25.36 -4.76
CA PHE A 237 31.03 -25.84 -5.36
C PHE A 237 29.83 -25.59 -4.44
N ILE A 238 28.71 -25.18 -5.03
CA ILE A 238 27.43 -25.02 -4.32
C ILE A 238 26.80 -26.39 -4.09
N LYS A 239 26.46 -26.69 -2.84
CA LYS A 239 25.81 -27.92 -2.38
C LYS A 239 24.56 -27.61 -1.56
N ALA A 240 23.66 -28.58 -1.39
CA ALA A 240 22.50 -28.43 -0.52
C ALA A 240 22.94 -28.09 0.91
N ALA A 241 22.29 -27.10 1.54
CA ALA A 241 22.51 -26.80 2.95
C ALA A 241 21.97 -27.93 3.83
N SER A 242 22.68 -28.18 4.92
CA SER A 242 22.45 -29.19 5.95
C SER A 242 23.39 -28.85 7.10
N PRO A 243 23.23 -29.36 8.33
CA PRO A 243 24.27 -29.27 9.34
C PRO A 243 25.63 -29.71 8.78
N ILE A 244 26.59 -28.79 8.68
CA ILE A 244 27.91 -29.06 8.14
C ILE A 244 28.97 -28.57 9.13
N VAL A 245 29.91 -29.46 9.41
CA VAL A 245 31.11 -29.19 10.20
C VAL A 245 32.28 -29.11 9.24
N LYS A 246 32.97 -27.97 9.22
CA LYS A 246 34.29 -27.86 8.59
C LYS A 246 35.34 -28.27 9.60
N LEU A 247 35.96 -29.42 9.38
CA LEU A 247 36.99 -29.96 10.25
C LEU A 247 38.38 -29.50 9.80
N PHE A 248 39.03 -28.67 10.60
CA PHE A 248 40.43 -28.28 10.44
C PHE A 248 41.34 -29.15 11.33
N ASN A 249 42.65 -28.92 11.28
CA ASN A 249 43.61 -29.74 12.02
C ASN A 249 43.66 -29.46 13.53
N ASP A 250 43.06 -28.35 13.97
CA ASP A 250 43.10 -27.83 15.34
C ASP A 250 41.75 -27.28 15.85
N HIS A 251 40.78 -27.06 14.97
CA HIS A 251 39.45 -26.57 15.32
C HIS A 251 38.38 -27.04 14.33
N ILE A 252 37.13 -26.67 14.60
CA ILE A 252 36.00 -26.82 13.70
C ILE A 252 35.31 -25.48 13.47
N GLU A 253 34.72 -25.30 12.28
CA GLU A 253 33.75 -24.24 12.02
C GLU A 253 32.39 -24.89 11.71
N LEU A 254 31.34 -24.35 12.32
CA LEU A 254 29.96 -24.82 12.14
C LEU A 254 29.20 -23.84 11.24
N ASN A 255 28.24 -24.35 10.47
CA ASN A 255 27.20 -23.49 9.91
C ASN A 255 26.01 -23.37 10.87
N ASP A 256 25.12 -22.41 10.60
CA ASP A 256 23.93 -22.11 11.42
C ASP A 256 23.07 -23.34 11.76
N GLU A 257 23.03 -24.33 10.86
CA GLU A 257 22.29 -25.58 11.06
C GLU A 257 23.04 -26.56 11.99
N ALA A 258 24.36 -26.65 11.89
CA ALA A 258 25.17 -27.49 12.79
C ALA A 258 25.28 -26.93 14.21
N GLU A 259 25.19 -25.60 14.37
CA GLU A 259 25.14 -24.96 15.69
C GLU A 259 23.90 -25.34 16.52
N ARG A 260 22.85 -25.91 15.89
CA ARG A 260 21.67 -26.42 16.59
C ARG A 260 21.92 -27.74 17.32
N GLN A 261 22.95 -28.48 16.90
CA GLN A 261 23.42 -29.68 17.59
C GLN A 261 24.51 -29.28 18.59
N PRO A 262 24.68 -30.00 19.72
CA PRO A 262 25.72 -29.72 20.71
C PRO A 262 27.11 -30.18 20.23
N ILE A 263 27.52 -29.73 19.03
CA ILE A 263 28.73 -30.18 18.37
C ILE A 263 29.97 -29.69 19.11
N THR A 264 30.85 -30.64 19.45
CA THR A 264 32.17 -30.35 20.03
C THR A 264 33.26 -31.16 19.34
N PHE A 265 34.51 -30.73 19.46
CA PHE A 265 35.65 -31.31 18.77
C PHE A 265 36.76 -31.69 19.76
N ASP A 266 37.27 -32.92 19.62
CA ASP A 266 38.49 -33.38 20.29
C ASP A 266 39.51 -33.87 19.25
N LYS A 267 40.77 -33.46 19.41
CA LYS A 267 41.90 -34.06 18.70
C LYS A 267 42.55 -35.12 19.59
N LEU A 268 42.44 -36.39 19.20
CA LEU A 268 42.95 -37.52 19.97
C LEU A 268 44.42 -37.83 19.67
N GLY A 269 44.90 -37.41 18.51
CA GLY A 269 46.29 -37.60 18.07
C GLY A 269 46.54 -36.98 16.70
N THR A 270 47.73 -37.23 16.14
CA THR A 270 48.03 -36.84 14.75
C THR A 270 47.06 -37.53 13.81
N GLY A 271 46.30 -36.74 13.03
CA GLY A 271 45.30 -37.25 12.10
C GLY A 271 44.19 -38.08 12.76
N ASP A 272 43.89 -37.88 14.05
CA ASP A 272 42.79 -38.56 14.76
C ASP A 272 41.88 -37.52 15.42
N TYR A 273 40.67 -37.38 14.89
CA TYR A 273 39.71 -36.34 15.22
C TYR A 273 38.36 -36.96 15.60
N LEU A 274 37.75 -36.42 16.64
CA LEU A 274 36.44 -36.84 17.11
C LEU A 274 35.49 -35.64 17.13
N VAL A 275 34.41 -35.74 16.36
CA VAL A 275 33.29 -34.78 16.36
C VAL A 275 32.18 -35.37 17.21
N LYS A 276 31.85 -34.74 18.33
CA LYS A 276 30.91 -35.24 19.32
C LYS A 276 29.60 -34.46 19.30
N GLY A 277 28.52 -35.09 19.77
CA GLY A 277 27.21 -34.47 19.91
C GLY A 277 26.42 -34.39 18.61
N SER A 278 26.88 -35.09 17.56
CA SER A 278 26.19 -35.18 16.28
C SER A 278 25.11 -36.26 16.29
N LEU A 279 24.12 -36.12 15.42
CA LEU A 279 23.11 -37.15 15.13
C LEU A 279 23.57 -38.18 14.07
N GLY A 280 24.88 -38.28 13.83
CA GLY A 280 25.49 -39.08 12.76
C GLY A 280 25.58 -38.33 11.42
N PHE A 281 25.99 -39.05 10.37
CA PHE A 281 26.07 -38.52 9.01
C PHE A 281 24.70 -38.27 8.39
N ALA A 282 24.64 -37.35 7.42
CA ALA A 282 23.46 -37.18 6.57
C ALA A 282 23.00 -38.53 5.97
N GLN A 283 21.69 -38.74 5.83
CA GLN A 283 21.13 -40.00 5.31
C GLN A 283 21.00 -40.01 3.78
N GLU A 284 21.09 -38.84 3.14
CA GLU A 284 20.98 -38.70 1.70
C GLU A 284 22.08 -37.80 1.12
N GLY A 285 22.59 -38.18 -0.05
CA GLY A 285 23.58 -37.41 -0.80
C GLY A 285 25.02 -37.65 -0.33
N TRP A 286 25.77 -36.55 -0.13
CA TRP A 286 27.17 -36.59 0.27
C TRP A 286 27.33 -36.47 1.79
N TYR A 287 28.40 -37.03 2.33
CA TYR A 287 28.68 -37.05 3.79
C TYR A 287 30.05 -36.47 4.14
N ILE A 288 31.06 -36.71 3.30
CA ILE A 288 32.44 -36.25 3.47
C ILE A 288 32.93 -35.64 2.15
N GLU A 289 33.45 -34.43 2.19
CA GLU A 289 34.25 -33.85 1.10
C GLU A 289 35.68 -33.58 1.59
N VAL A 290 36.64 -34.14 0.87
CA VAL A 290 38.07 -34.07 1.20
C VAL A 290 38.73 -32.96 0.37
N PRO A 291 39.65 -32.17 0.94
CA PRO A 291 40.30 -31.10 0.19
C PRO A 291 41.15 -31.68 -0.94
N LYS A 292 41.08 -31.04 -2.12
CA LYS A 292 41.77 -31.48 -3.34
C LYS A 292 42.85 -30.48 -3.76
N ASP A 293 43.89 -30.99 -4.42
CA ASP A 293 44.89 -30.16 -5.09
C ASP A 293 44.36 -29.60 -6.43
N ALA A 294 45.16 -28.76 -7.09
CA ALA A 294 44.79 -28.16 -8.37
C ALA A 294 44.58 -29.19 -9.51
N ASN A 295 45.05 -30.42 -9.34
CA ASN A 295 44.90 -31.51 -10.31
C ASN A 295 43.70 -32.43 -9.96
N GLY A 296 42.94 -32.10 -8.91
CA GLY A 296 41.78 -32.87 -8.46
C GLY A 296 42.12 -34.06 -7.55
N ASN A 297 43.39 -34.23 -7.15
CA ASN A 297 43.76 -35.31 -6.24
C ASN A 297 43.42 -34.94 -4.80
N THR A 298 42.84 -35.87 -4.03
CA THR A 298 42.65 -35.66 -2.58
C THR A 298 43.99 -35.44 -1.90
N ILE A 299 44.09 -34.48 -1.00
CA ILE A 299 45.37 -34.16 -0.37
C ILE A 299 45.70 -35.17 0.76
N VAL A 300 44.65 -35.67 1.43
CA VAL A 300 44.71 -36.64 2.52
C VAL A 300 43.83 -37.86 2.20
N ALA A 301 44.16 -39.03 2.75
CA ALA A 301 43.23 -40.14 2.80
C ALA A 301 42.40 -40.04 4.08
N VAL A 302 41.09 -40.20 4.00
CA VAL A 302 40.17 -40.08 5.15
C VAL A 302 39.51 -41.42 5.40
N VAL A 303 39.55 -41.87 6.64
CA VAL A 303 38.81 -43.03 7.15
C VAL A 303 37.86 -42.49 8.21
N TYR A 304 36.59 -42.86 8.13
CA TYR A 304 35.57 -42.31 9.00
C TYR A 304 34.61 -43.39 9.47
N ASP A 305 34.02 -43.18 10.63
CA ASP A 305 33.01 -44.07 11.21
C ASP A 305 32.03 -43.28 12.09
N THR A 306 30.80 -43.77 12.19
CA THR A 306 29.79 -43.23 13.12
C THR A 306 29.76 -44.13 14.35
N LEU A 307 29.99 -43.56 15.51
CA LEU A 307 29.93 -44.26 16.79
C LEU A 307 28.46 -44.49 17.20
N GLU A 308 28.22 -45.45 18.11
CA GLU A 308 26.85 -45.83 18.55
C GLU A 308 26.04 -44.66 19.13
N ASN A 309 26.71 -43.65 19.68
CA ASN A 309 26.10 -42.44 20.24
C ASN A 309 25.84 -41.34 19.19
N GLY A 310 26.16 -41.57 17.92
CA GLY A 310 26.03 -40.59 16.83
C GLY A 310 27.27 -39.71 16.60
N ASP A 311 28.30 -39.82 17.45
CA ASP A 311 29.57 -39.11 17.26
C ASP A 311 30.29 -39.61 16.01
N ILE A 312 31.10 -38.76 15.39
CA ILE A 312 31.82 -39.08 14.16
C ILE A 312 33.32 -39.12 14.44
N SER A 313 33.93 -40.28 14.19
CA SER A 313 35.38 -40.46 14.18
C SER A 313 35.92 -40.18 12.78
N ILE A 314 36.88 -39.26 12.66
CA ILE A 314 37.60 -38.96 11.41
C ILE A 314 39.08 -39.21 11.63
N LYS A 315 39.67 -40.08 10.81
CA LYS A 315 41.11 -40.34 10.80
C LYS A 315 41.73 -40.02 9.45
N THR A 316 42.84 -39.31 9.44
CA THR A 316 43.52 -38.87 8.22
C THR A 316 44.93 -39.44 8.11
N TYR A 317 45.28 -39.89 6.91
CA TYR A 317 46.53 -40.59 6.63
C TYR A 317 47.20 -40.05 5.37
N LYS A 318 48.50 -40.34 5.24
CA LYS A 318 49.15 -40.28 3.95
C LYS A 318 48.49 -41.27 2.99
N ARG A 319 48.56 -40.95 1.71
CA ARG A 319 48.08 -41.81 0.63
C ARG A 319 49.20 -42.76 0.22
N LYS A 320 48.87 -44.04 0.02
CA LYS A 320 49.76 -45.00 -0.65
C LYS A 320 49.07 -45.65 -1.83
N PHE A 321 49.84 -46.04 -2.84
CA PHE A 321 49.32 -46.85 -3.93
C PHE A 321 49.40 -48.32 -3.52
N ASP A 322 48.25 -48.98 -3.48
CA ASP A 322 48.15 -50.42 -3.29
C ASP A 322 48.25 -51.09 -4.67
N PHE A 323 49.30 -51.88 -4.88
CA PHE A 323 49.54 -52.56 -6.15
C PHE A 323 48.61 -53.75 -6.41
N GLU A 324 48.04 -54.35 -5.36
CA GLU A 324 47.10 -55.48 -5.49
C GLU A 324 45.71 -54.97 -5.85
N LEU A 325 45.27 -53.89 -5.20
CA LEU A 325 43.99 -53.23 -5.50
C LEU A 325 44.07 -52.28 -6.71
N ALA A 326 45.28 -51.98 -7.18
CA ALA A 326 45.57 -50.97 -8.19
C ALA A 326 44.89 -49.61 -7.88
N ALA A 327 44.87 -49.24 -6.59
CA ALA A 327 44.12 -48.10 -6.08
C ALA A 327 44.94 -47.29 -5.07
N VAL A 328 44.63 -46.00 -4.94
CA VAL A 328 45.18 -45.17 -3.87
C VAL A 328 44.36 -45.39 -2.61
N VAL A 329 45.00 -45.88 -1.54
CA VAL A 329 44.38 -46.20 -0.25
C VAL A 329 45.02 -45.39 0.89
N ALA A 330 44.37 -45.41 2.05
CA ALA A 330 44.94 -44.85 3.27
C ALA A 330 46.16 -45.66 3.73
N ASP A 331 47.25 -44.97 4.05
CA ASP A 331 48.40 -45.60 4.68
C ASP A 331 48.27 -45.56 6.20
N HIS A 332 47.63 -46.59 6.76
CA HIS A 332 47.32 -46.70 8.19
C HIS A 332 48.54 -46.58 9.12
N GLU A 333 49.75 -46.83 8.62
CA GLU A 333 51.01 -46.71 9.38
C GLU A 333 51.56 -45.27 9.41
N ASN A 334 51.02 -44.37 8.56
CA ASN A 334 51.48 -42.99 8.41
C ASN A 334 50.31 -42.01 8.60
N PRO A 335 49.82 -41.82 9.84
CA PRO A 335 48.83 -40.80 10.15
C PRO A 335 49.37 -39.41 9.81
N MET A 336 48.51 -38.53 9.32
CA MET A 336 48.88 -37.19 8.88
C MET A 336 47.75 -36.23 9.16
N ASP A 337 48.05 -35.09 9.79
CA ASP A 337 47.06 -34.05 10.03
C ASP A 337 46.55 -33.41 8.73
N ILE A 338 45.35 -32.84 8.80
CA ILE A 338 44.81 -31.99 7.73
C ILE A 338 45.80 -30.82 7.49
N PRO A 339 46.21 -30.55 6.23
CA PRO A 339 47.12 -29.44 5.96
C PRO A 339 46.55 -28.09 6.40
N GLU A 340 47.42 -27.19 6.85
CA GLU A 340 47.04 -25.85 7.28
C GLU A 340 46.30 -25.09 6.16
N GLY A 341 45.23 -24.38 6.52
CA GLY A 341 44.36 -23.67 5.58
C GLY A 341 43.46 -24.57 4.73
N ARG A 342 43.39 -25.87 5.00
CA ARG A 342 42.45 -26.83 4.40
C ARG A 342 41.57 -27.43 5.47
N TRP A 343 40.40 -27.91 5.06
CA TRP A 343 39.44 -28.58 5.93
C TRP A 343 38.75 -29.73 5.21
N ILE A 344 38.11 -30.60 5.97
CA ILE A 344 37.17 -31.64 5.50
C ILE A 344 35.76 -31.13 5.79
N ASP A 345 34.87 -31.12 4.80
CA ASP A 345 33.45 -30.86 5.04
C ASP A 345 32.77 -32.16 5.47
N ILE A 346 32.13 -32.14 6.63
CA ILE A 346 31.38 -33.26 7.21
C ILE A 346 29.92 -32.86 7.27
N ARG A 347 29.05 -33.58 6.56
CA ARG A 347 27.60 -33.31 6.56
C ARG A 347 26.91 -34.22 7.56
N LEU A 348 26.30 -33.61 8.58
CA LEU A 348 25.60 -34.32 9.64
C LEU A 348 24.13 -34.55 9.28
N HIS A 349 23.51 -35.48 10.00
CA HIS A 349 22.06 -35.68 9.95
C HIS A 349 21.35 -34.44 10.50
N GLU A 350 20.28 -34.04 9.82
CA GLU A 350 19.43 -32.93 10.24
C GLU A 350 18.40 -33.44 11.25
N GLU A 351 18.22 -32.70 12.35
CA GLU A 351 17.13 -32.98 13.27
C GLU A 351 15.81 -32.57 12.59
N LEU A 352 14.87 -33.51 12.45
CA LEU A 352 13.54 -33.19 11.95
C LEU A 352 12.87 -32.23 12.94
N VAL A 353 12.81 -30.95 12.59
CA VAL A 353 11.94 -30.00 13.29
C VAL A 353 10.51 -30.43 12.99
N VAL A 354 9.92 -31.20 13.89
CA VAL A 354 8.48 -31.45 13.89
C VAL A 354 7.85 -30.08 14.13
N GLU A 355 7.23 -29.50 13.08
CA GLU A 355 6.38 -28.32 13.27
C GLU A 355 5.37 -28.69 14.36
N GLU A 356 5.43 -28.00 15.51
CA GLU A 356 4.34 -28.04 16.47
C GLU A 356 3.09 -27.65 15.69
N THR A 357 2.24 -28.66 15.42
CA THR A 357 0.89 -28.41 14.97
C THR A 357 0.27 -27.50 16.01
N LEU A 358 0.02 -26.24 15.63
CA LEU A 358 -0.75 -25.31 16.44
C LEU A 358 -2.01 -26.06 16.91
N PRO A 359 -2.38 -25.94 18.20
CA PRO A 359 -3.57 -26.60 18.70
C PRO A 359 -4.75 -26.19 17.81
N ASP A 360 -5.45 -27.19 17.32
CA ASP A 360 -6.71 -27.05 16.60
C ASP A 360 -7.63 -26.20 17.49
N ASP A 361 -7.86 -24.95 17.09
CA ASP A 361 -8.81 -24.07 17.79
C ASP A 361 -10.20 -24.69 17.57
N THR A 362 -10.58 -25.56 18.50
CA THR A 362 -11.92 -26.12 18.59
C THR A 362 -12.94 -25.03 18.93
N GLU A 363 -13.99 -25.03 18.09
CA GLU A 363 -15.30 -24.35 18.14
C GLU A 363 -15.46 -22.96 17.51
#